data_AF-A0A953E974-F1
#
_entry.id   AF-A0A953E974-F1
#
_cell.length_a   1.000
_cell.length_b   1.000
_cell.length_c   1.000
_cell.angle_alpha   90.00
_cell.angle_beta   90.00
_cell.angle_gamma   90.00
#
_symmetry.space_group_name_H-M   'P 1'
#
loop_
_entity.id
_entity.type
_entity.pdbx_description
1 polymer ?
#
loop_
_entity_poly.entity_id
_entity_poly.type
_entity_poly.pdbx_seq_one_letter_code
_entity_poly.pdbx_strand_id
1 'polypeptide(L)'
;MGFAQTVGGTRYLFPDLRTLLARATPLRSGDQLAGLAAESAQERVAAQRALADLPLRHFLNEAVIPYEADEVTRLILDRHDPAAFAPVAHLTVGGFRDWLLGEAADAAALAALRPGLMPEMVAAVAKIMRLQDLVAVAAK
;
A
#
# COMPACT_ATOMS: atom_id res chain seq x y z
N MET A 1 -15.21 -1.78 5.56
CA MET A 1 -15.15 -3.12 6.19
C MET A 1 -13.78 -3.21 6.84
N GLY A 2 -13.66 -3.62 8.10
CA GLY A 2 -12.35 -3.61 8.79
C GLY A 2 -11.41 -4.72 8.33
N PHE A 3 -10.11 -4.51 8.47
CA PHE A 3 -9.05 -5.48 8.20
C PHE A 3 -8.65 -6.21 9.48
N ALA A 4 -8.15 -7.44 9.36
CA ALA A 4 -7.74 -8.22 10.52
C ALA A 4 -6.59 -9.16 10.16
N GLN A 5 -5.71 -9.45 11.11
CA GLN A 5 -4.71 -10.50 10.98
C GLN A 5 -4.42 -11.19 12.30
N THR A 6 -4.23 -12.51 12.26
CA THR A 6 -3.84 -13.28 13.44
C THR A 6 -2.34 -13.57 13.40
N VAL A 7 -1.62 -13.19 14.46
CA VAL A 7 -0.18 -13.45 14.60
C VAL A 7 0.07 -13.94 16.02
N GLY A 8 0.71 -15.11 16.17
CA GLY A 8 1.07 -15.66 17.48
C GLY A 8 -0.13 -15.93 18.41
N GLY A 9 -1.29 -16.26 17.86
CA GLY A 9 -2.52 -16.48 18.64
C GLY A 9 -3.33 -15.21 18.98
N THR A 10 -2.77 -14.03 18.72
CA THR A 10 -3.47 -12.75 18.91
C THR A 10 -4.07 -12.27 17.60
N ARG A 11 -5.35 -11.89 17.63
CA ARG A 11 -6.06 -11.28 16.49
C ARG A 11 -5.96 -9.76 16.58
N TYR A 12 -5.33 -9.14 15.61
CA TYR A 12 -5.24 -7.69 15.45
C TYR A 12 -6.33 -7.22 14.49
N LEU A 13 -6.93 -6.06 14.78
CA LEU A 13 -8.01 -5.46 14.00
C LEU A 13 -7.58 -4.05 13.58
N PHE A 14 -7.83 -3.70 12.32
CA PHE A 14 -7.59 -2.37 11.77
C PHE A 14 -8.91 -1.86 11.16
N PRO A 15 -9.55 -0.84 11.76
CA PRO A 15 -10.93 -0.48 11.43
C PRO A 15 -11.10 0.11 10.03
N ASP A 16 -10.09 0.81 9.52
CA ASP A 16 -10.11 1.51 8.23
C ASP A 16 -8.74 1.45 7.53
N LEU A 17 -8.71 1.80 6.24
CA LEU A 17 -7.50 1.72 5.41
C LEU A 17 -6.39 2.63 5.95
N ARG A 18 -6.78 3.81 6.44
CA ARG A 18 -5.86 4.78 7.06
C ARG A 18 -5.13 4.16 8.25
N THR A 19 -5.83 3.45 9.14
CA THR A 19 -5.22 2.79 10.30
C THR A 19 -4.32 1.65 9.85
N LEU A 20 -4.75 0.85 8.87
CA LEU A 20 -3.91 -0.24 8.34
C LEU A 20 -2.59 0.30 7.76
N LEU A 21 -2.66 1.35 6.92
CA LEU A 21 -1.49 1.99 6.32
C LEU A 21 -0.57 2.64 7.37
N ALA A 22 -1.15 3.24 8.40
CA ALA A 22 -0.41 3.85 9.50
C ALA A 22 0.37 2.78 10.29
N ARG A 23 -0.33 1.74 10.78
CA ARG A 23 0.26 0.68 11.63
C ARG A 23 1.26 -0.20 10.87
N ALA A 24 1.17 -0.30 9.55
CA ALA A 24 2.15 -1.01 8.72
C ALA A 24 3.49 -0.27 8.53
N THR A 25 3.57 1.02 8.90
CA THR A 25 4.78 1.83 8.70
C THR A 25 5.91 1.38 9.64
N PRO A 26 7.17 1.29 9.16
CA PRO A 26 8.33 1.19 10.05
C PRO A 26 8.32 2.28 11.12
N LEU A 27 8.84 2.00 12.31
CA LEU A 27 8.76 2.93 13.44
C LEU A 27 9.42 4.27 13.10
N ARG A 28 8.66 5.36 13.22
CA ARG A 28 9.09 6.74 12.99
C ARG A 28 8.58 7.62 14.12
N SER A 29 9.42 8.54 14.61
CA SER A 29 9.08 9.43 15.73
C SER A 29 7.88 10.33 15.43
N GLY A 30 7.72 10.80 14.18
CA GLY A 30 6.57 11.60 13.76
C GLY A 30 5.24 10.84 13.87
N ASP A 31 5.21 9.59 13.39
CA ASP A 31 4.02 8.74 13.48
C ASP A 31 3.70 8.38 14.94
N GLN A 32 4.71 8.24 15.80
CA GLN A 32 4.51 8.06 17.24
C GLN A 32 3.90 9.31 17.88
N LEU A 33 4.43 10.49 17.58
CA LEU A 33 3.91 11.77 18.10
C LEU A 33 2.46 12.01 17.65
N ALA A 34 2.13 11.61 16.43
CA ALA A 34 0.76 11.70 15.88
C ALA A 34 -0.19 10.59 16.39
N GLY A 35 0.28 9.64 17.20
CA GLY A 35 -0.53 8.52 17.68
C GLY A 35 -0.90 7.48 16.61
N LEU A 36 -0.15 7.44 15.50
CA LEU A 36 -0.41 6.61 14.32
C LEU A 36 0.43 5.34 14.27
N ALA A 37 1.63 5.36 14.87
CA ALA A 37 2.55 4.23 14.85
C ALA A 37 1.98 3.01 15.59
N ALA A 38 2.23 1.79 15.10
CA ALA A 38 1.89 0.56 15.82
C ALA A 38 2.45 0.55 17.25
N GLU A 39 1.65 0.07 18.19
CA GLU A 39 1.96 -0.03 19.63
C GLU A 39 3.07 -1.05 19.89
N SER A 40 3.23 -2.02 19.00
CA SER A 40 4.28 -3.04 19.09
C SER A 40 4.81 -3.46 17.73
N ALA A 41 5.99 -4.10 17.75
CA ALA A 41 6.54 -4.73 16.55
C ALA A 41 5.63 -5.86 16.02
N GLN A 42 4.95 -6.59 16.91
CA GLN A 42 4.01 -7.65 16.53
C GLN A 42 2.78 -7.09 15.80
N GLU A 43 2.18 -6.01 16.32
CA GLU A 43 1.07 -5.33 15.65
C GLU A 43 1.51 -4.79 14.28
N ARG A 44 2.70 -4.18 14.17
CA ARG A 44 3.23 -3.72 12.88
C ARG A 44 3.34 -4.86 11.87
N VAL A 45 3.87 -6.02 12.29
CA VAL A 45 3.97 -7.20 11.43
C VAL A 45 2.57 -7.72 11.05
N ALA A 46 1.61 -7.70 11.97
CA ALA A 46 0.22 -8.05 11.67
C ALA A 46 -0.40 -7.10 10.63
N ALA A 47 -0.16 -5.78 10.75
CA ALA A 47 -0.59 -4.78 9.80
C ALA A 47 0.06 -4.96 8.43
N GLN A 48 1.37 -5.20 8.38
CA GLN A 48 2.09 -5.47 7.11
C GLN A 48 1.57 -6.72 6.41
N ARG A 49 1.21 -7.77 7.16
CA ARG A 49 0.61 -9.00 6.62
C ARG A 49 -0.80 -8.73 6.09
N ALA A 50 -1.67 -8.08 6.86
CA ALA A 50 -3.00 -7.67 6.40
C ALA A 50 -2.92 -6.78 5.14
N LEU A 51 -1.97 -5.85 5.10
CA LEU A 51 -1.74 -4.96 3.97
C LEU A 51 -1.24 -5.73 2.74
N ALA A 52 -0.35 -6.71 2.91
CA ALA A 52 0.13 -7.56 1.82
C ALA A 52 -1.00 -8.37 1.15
N ASP A 53 -2.02 -8.78 1.92
CA ASP A 53 -3.17 -9.53 1.43
C ASP A 53 -4.25 -8.65 0.78
N LEU A 54 -4.13 -7.32 0.87
CA LEU A 54 -5.11 -6.37 0.33
C LEU A 54 -5.05 -6.31 -1.21
N PRO A 55 -6.17 -6.48 -1.94
CA PRO A 55 -6.21 -6.29 -3.39
C PRO A 55 -5.90 -4.84 -3.80
N LEU A 56 -5.10 -4.61 -4.84
CA LEU A 56 -4.76 -3.26 -5.30
C LEU A 56 -6.02 -2.45 -5.68
N ARG A 57 -7.00 -3.09 -6.31
CA ARG A 57 -8.28 -2.44 -6.66
C ARG A 57 -9.04 -1.87 -5.46
N HIS A 58 -8.73 -2.27 -4.22
CA HIS A 58 -9.36 -1.71 -3.02
C HIS A 58 -9.12 -0.20 -2.90
N PHE A 59 -7.91 0.26 -3.28
CA PHE A 59 -7.52 1.68 -3.20
C PHE A 59 -8.32 2.59 -4.15
N LEU A 60 -9.05 2.03 -5.12
CA LEU A 60 -9.97 2.78 -5.99
C LEU A 60 -11.36 2.97 -5.38
N ASN A 61 -11.69 2.20 -4.34
CA ASN A 61 -13.02 2.21 -3.71
C ASN A 61 -13.00 2.85 -2.32
N GLU A 62 -11.86 2.86 -1.64
CA GLU A 62 -11.68 3.47 -0.32
C GLU A 62 -10.50 4.44 -0.37
N ALA A 63 -10.81 5.74 -0.35
CA ALA A 63 -9.81 6.80 -0.27
C ALA A 63 -9.45 7.09 1.20
N VAL A 64 -8.17 7.42 1.44
CA VAL A 64 -7.68 7.79 2.79
C VAL A 64 -8.27 9.12 3.25
N ILE A 65 -8.50 10.04 2.30
CA ILE A 65 -9.25 11.29 2.49
C ILE A 65 -10.42 11.26 1.49
N PRO A 66 -11.66 11.59 1.88
CA PRO A 66 -12.80 11.53 0.97
C PRO A 66 -12.64 12.45 -0.26
N TYR A 67 -13.08 11.97 -1.43
CA TYR A 67 -13.00 12.69 -2.71
C TYR A 67 -13.66 14.08 -2.66
N GLU A 68 -14.80 14.19 -1.98
CA GLU A 68 -15.56 15.44 -1.86
C GLU A 68 -14.82 16.45 -0.98
N ALA A 69 -14.00 15.98 -0.05
CA ALA A 69 -13.33 16.79 0.97
C ALA A 69 -11.93 17.27 0.56
N ASP A 70 -11.33 16.72 -0.50
CA ASP A 70 -9.92 16.99 -0.83
C ASP A 70 -9.65 17.05 -2.34
N GLU A 71 -9.09 18.17 -2.80
CA GLU A 71 -8.80 18.41 -4.21
C GLU A 71 -7.66 17.54 -4.76
N VAL A 72 -6.71 17.14 -3.91
CA VAL A 72 -5.59 16.29 -4.31
C VAL A 72 -6.09 14.88 -4.59
N THR A 73 -6.95 14.34 -3.71
CA THR A 73 -7.63 13.07 -3.91
C THR A 73 -8.45 13.07 -5.20
N ARG A 74 -9.17 14.17 -5.49
CA ARG A 74 -9.88 14.32 -6.79
C ARG A 74 -8.93 14.24 -7.96
N LEU A 75 -7.85 15.03 -7.92
CA LEU A 75 -6.86 15.06 -8.99
C LEU A 75 -6.24 13.68 -9.25
N ILE A 76 -5.95 12.92 -8.19
CA ILE A 76 -5.37 11.58 -8.30
C ILE A 76 -6.39 10.63 -8.95
N LEU A 77 -7.61 10.56 -8.43
CA LEU A 77 -8.65 9.65 -8.93
C LEU A 77 -9.07 9.99 -10.36
N ASP A 78 -9.25 11.26 -10.69
CA ASP A 78 -9.67 11.73 -12.02
C ASP A 78 -8.59 11.47 -13.10
N ARG A 79 -7.32 11.33 -12.70
CA ARG A 79 -6.19 11.06 -13.61
C ARG A 79 -5.82 9.59 -13.69
N HIS A 80 -6.42 8.73 -12.87
CA HIS A 80 -6.14 7.30 -12.89
C HIS A 80 -6.57 6.68 -14.23
N ASP A 81 -5.66 5.93 -14.86
CA ASP A 81 -5.92 5.21 -16.12
C ASP A 81 -6.19 3.71 -15.85
N PRO A 82 -7.44 3.23 -16.01
CA PRO A 82 -7.78 1.82 -15.81
C PRO A 82 -7.09 0.87 -16.79
N ALA A 83 -6.79 1.31 -18.01
CA ALA A 83 -6.12 0.48 -19.01
C ALA A 83 -4.65 0.28 -18.65
N ALA A 84 -3.99 1.35 -18.17
CA ALA A 84 -2.63 1.27 -17.65
C ALA A 84 -2.54 0.39 -16.39
N PHE A 85 -3.57 0.41 -15.53
CA PHE A 85 -3.63 -0.39 -14.30
C PHE A 85 -3.93 -1.88 -14.56
N ALA A 86 -4.61 -2.21 -15.66
CA ALA A 86 -5.10 -3.56 -15.97
C ALA A 86 -4.07 -4.70 -15.79
N PRO A 87 -2.78 -4.56 -16.16
CA PRO A 87 -1.78 -5.62 -16.02
C PRO A 87 -1.57 -6.08 -14.56
N VAL A 88 -1.74 -5.17 -13.58
CA VAL A 88 -1.51 -5.47 -12.16
C VAL A 88 -2.81 -5.46 -11.33
N ALA A 89 -3.95 -5.10 -11.92
CA ALA A 89 -5.22 -4.91 -11.21
C ALA A 89 -5.72 -6.13 -10.43
N HIS A 90 -5.29 -7.34 -10.83
CA HIS A 90 -5.65 -8.61 -10.19
C HIS A 90 -4.76 -8.95 -8.97
N LEU A 91 -3.68 -8.22 -8.76
CA LEU A 91 -2.71 -8.48 -7.70
C LEU A 91 -3.16 -7.91 -6.35
N THR A 92 -2.66 -8.52 -5.29
CA THR A 92 -2.62 -7.91 -3.96
C THR A 92 -1.40 -6.98 -3.84
N VAL A 93 -1.31 -6.19 -2.77
CA VAL A 93 -0.11 -5.39 -2.49
C VAL A 93 1.14 -6.28 -2.41
N GLY A 94 1.03 -7.47 -1.80
CA GLY A 94 2.11 -8.47 -1.78
C GLY A 94 2.47 -8.97 -3.18
N GLY A 95 1.46 -9.32 -3.99
CA GLY A 95 1.68 -9.71 -5.39
C GLY A 95 2.33 -8.60 -6.23
N PHE A 96 1.96 -7.34 -5.97
CA PHE A 96 2.57 -6.19 -6.63
C PHE A 96 4.02 -5.97 -6.22
N ARG A 97 4.36 -6.18 -4.94
CA ARG A 97 5.76 -6.19 -4.49
C ARG A 97 6.58 -7.21 -5.29
N ASP A 98 6.05 -8.42 -5.41
CA ASP A 98 6.75 -9.51 -6.09
C ASP A 98 6.88 -9.24 -7.59
N TRP A 99 5.84 -8.66 -8.22
CA TRP A 99 5.89 -8.21 -9.60
C TRP A 99 6.95 -7.12 -9.82
N LEU A 100 7.01 -6.10 -8.95
CA LEU A 100 8.02 -5.04 -9.00
C LEU A 100 9.44 -5.57 -8.86
N LEU A 101 9.65 -6.62 -8.06
CA LEU A 101 10.96 -7.26 -7.91
C LEU A 101 11.32 -8.14 -9.11
N GLY A 102 10.33 -8.69 -9.82
CA GLY A 102 10.50 -9.54 -11.00
C GLY A 102 11.02 -8.82 -12.25
N GLU A 103 11.48 -9.60 -13.23
CA GLU A 103 12.06 -9.07 -14.48
C GLU A 103 11.03 -8.37 -15.38
N ALA A 104 9.76 -8.72 -15.26
CA ALA A 104 8.67 -8.12 -16.04
C ALA A 104 8.45 -6.62 -15.73
N ALA A 105 8.93 -6.14 -14.58
CA ALA A 105 8.84 -4.74 -14.19
C ALA A 105 10.06 -3.94 -14.70
N ASP A 106 10.27 -3.91 -16.02
CA ASP A 106 11.31 -3.08 -16.64
C ASP A 106 10.88 -1.60 -16.78
N ALA A 107 11.80 -0.73 -17.20
CA ALA A 107 11.54 0.70 -17.32
C ALA A 107 10.35 1.05 -18.25
N ALA A 108 10.15 0.27 -19.33
CA ALA A 108 9.06 0.50 -20.26
C ALA A 108 7.71 0.08 -19.65
N ALA A 109 7.67 -1.09 -19.00
CA ALA A 109 6.51 -1.57 -18.28
C ALA A 109 6.12 -0.63 -17.13
N LEU A 110 7.09 -0.14 -16.36
CA LEU A 110 6.87 0.82 -15.28
C LEU A 110 6.36 2.17 -15.80
N ALA A 111 6.92 2.67 -16.90
CA ALA A 111 6.46 3.91 -17.53
C ALA A 111 5.01 3.80 -18.02
N ALA A 112 4.64 2.65 -18.61
CA ALA A 112 3.29 2.36 -19.07
C ALA A 112 2.30 2.16 -17.91
N LEU A 113 2.74 1.57 -16.80
CA LEU A 113 1.92 1.30 -15.62
C LEU A 113 1.64 2.57 -14.79
N ARG A 114 2.59 3.51 -14.74
CA ARG A 114 2.55 4.71 -13.89
C ARG A 114 1.20 5.45 -13.82
N PRO A 115 0.50 5.77 -14.94
CA PRO A 115 -0.79 6.47 -14.86
C PRO A 115 -1.93 5.64 -14.24
N GLY A 116 -1.76 4.32 -14.12
CA GLY A 116 -2.69 3.43 -13.43
C GLY A 116 -2.41 3.22 -11.95
N LEU A 117 -1.40 3.88 -11.37
CA LEU A 117 -1.06 3.71 -9.96
C LEU A 117 -1.54 4.89 -9.11
N MET A 118 -2.22 4.57 -8.01
CA MET A 118 -2.56 5.52 -6.96
C MET A 118 -1.36 5.67 -5.98
N PRO A 119 -1.10 6.87 -5.43
CA PRO A 119 -0.07 7.06 -4.41
C PRO A 119 -0.22 6.11 -3.21
N GLU A 120 -1.44 5.77 -2.81
CA GLU A 120 -1.73 4.84 -1.72
C GLU A 120 -1.29 3.41 -2.05
N MET A 121 -1.41 2.96 -3.31
CA MET A 121 -0.89 1.66 -3.75
C MET A 121 0.64 1.62 -3.65
N VAL A 122 1.30 2.70 -4.09
CA VAL A 122 2.77 2.84 -4.04
C VAL A 122 3.26 2.93 -2.60
N ALA A 123 2.55 3.68 -1.74
CA ALA A 123 2.85 3.76 -0.31
C ALA A 123 2.64 2.40 0.37
N ALA A 124 1.59 1.66 0.02
CA ALA A 124 1.29 0.36 0.58
C ALA A 124 2.41 -0.65 0.29
N VAL A 125 2.86 -0.71 -0.97
CA VAL A 125 3.93 -1.65 -1.35
C VAL A 125 5.26 -1.29 -0.70
N ALA A 126 5.61 0.00 -0.61
CA ALA A 126 6.82 0.44 0.06
C ALA A 126 6.85 0.08 1.55
N LYS A 127 5.69 0.05 2.23
CA LYS A 127 5.58 -0.30 3.66
C LYS A 127 5.87 -1.77 3.96
N ILE A 128 5.79 -2.66 2.95
CA ILE A 128 6.06 -4.10 3.10
C ILE A 128 7.39 -4.54 2.45
N MET A 129 8.18 -3.60 1.95
CA MET A 129 9.50 -3.82 1.37
C MET A 129 10.60 -3.66 2.40
N ARG A 130 11.67 -4.46 2.27
CA ARG A 130 12.93 -4.23 2.98
C ARG A 130 13.75 -3.17 2.26
N LEU A 131 14.81 -2.67 2.91
CA LEU A 131 15.69 -1.66 2.30
C LEU A 131 16.27 -2.11 0.96
N GLN A 132 16.74 -3.36 0.87
CA GLN A 132 17.27 -3.91 -0.38
C GLN A 132 16.22 -3.98 -1.50
N ASP A 133 14.96 -4.28 -1.16
CA ASP A 133 13.87 -4.34 -2.14
C ASP A 133 13.58 -2.94 -2.68
N LEU A 134 13.54 -1.95 -1.78
CA LEU A 134 13.36 -0.54 -2.16
C LEU A 134 14.47 -0.05 -3.08
N VAL A 135 15.73 -0.37 -2.77
CA VAL A 135 16.89 -0.01 -3.62
C VAL A 135 16.81 -0.71 -4.97
N ALA A 136 16.50 -2.01 -5.00
CA ALA A 136 16.42 -2.78 -6.24
C ALA A 136 15.29 -2.28 -7.16
N VAL A 137 14.11 -1.99 -6.62
CA VAL A 137 12.98 -1.48 -7.39
C VAL A 137 13.22 -0.05 -7.88
N ALA A 138 13.83 0.80 -7.05
CA ALA A 138 14.13 2.19 -7.43
C ALA A 138 15.24 2.31 -8.49
N ALA A 139 16.06 1.27 -8.67
CA ALA A 139 17.13 1.24 -9.66
C ALA A 139 16.68 0.79 -11.06
N LYS A 140 15.41 0.39 -11.22
CA LYS A 140 14.80 0.02 -12.51
C LYS A 140 14.28 1.25 -13.25
#